data_AF-A0A966NYB8-F1
#
_entry.id   AF-A0A966NYB8-F1
#
_cell.length_a   1.000
_cell.length_b   1.000
_cell.length_c   1.000
_cell.angle_alpha   90.00
_cell.angle_beta   90.00
_cell.angle_gamma   90.00
#
_symmetry.space_group_name_H-M   'P 1'
#
loop_
_entity.id
_entity.type
_entity.pdbx_description
1 polymer ?
#
loop_
_entity_poly.entity_id
_entity_poly.type
_entity_poly.pdbx_seq_one_letter_code
_entity_poly.pdbx_strand_id
1 'polypeptide(L)' 'MSSSSSTPSANDRARIAELLGRTPQGRFEVVVRTIDGDPVVLRNEPLLDDGTPMPTR' A
#
# COMPACT_ATOMS: atom_id res chain seq x y z
N MET A 1 4.48 18.85 -3.78
CA MET A 1 4.06 17.72 -2.93
C MET A 1 5.25 16.81 -2.77
N SER A 2 5.92 16.79 -1.61
CA SER A 2 7.08 15.93 -1.40
C SER A 2 6.63 14.48 -1.30
N SER A 3 6.94 13.69 -2.31
CA SER A 3 6.74 12.24 -2.34
C SER A 3 7.88 11.55 -1.60
N SER A 4 7.76 11.38 -0.28
CA SER A 4 8.57 10.42 0.46
C SER A 4 7.92 9.04 0.36
N SER A 5 8.32 8.25 -0.63
CA SER A 5 8.03 6.82 -0.67
C SER A 5 8.65 6.14 0.55
N SER A 6 7.81 5.62 1.45
CA SER A 6 8.25 4.90 2.66
C SER A 6 7.75 3.47 2.62
N THR A 7 8.61 2.53 3.06
CA THR A 7 8.18 1.16 3.34
C THR A 7 7.11 1.21 4.45
N PRO A 8 5.93 0.59 4.27
CA PRO A 8 4.86 0.65 5.25
C PRO A 8 5.27 -0.02 6.56
N SER A 9 5.04 0.67 7.68
CA SER A 9 5.16 0.08 9.02
C SER A 9 4.08 -0.97 9.28
N ALA A 10 4.17 -1.70 10.39
CA ALA A 10 3.12 -2.65 10.80
C ALA A 10 1.76 -1.94 11.02
N ASN A 11 1.78 -0.74 11.61
CA ASN A 11 0.57 0.07 11.82
C ASN A 11 -0.03 0.52 10.48
N ASP A 12 0.81 0.92 9.52
CA ASP A 12 0.33 1.28 8.18
C ASP A 12 -0.35 0.08 7.51
N ARG A 13 0.21 -1.13 7.63
CA ARG A 13 -0.38 -2.35 7.05
C ARG A 13 -1.73 -2.68 7.66
N ALA A 14 -1.88 -2.54 8.98
CA ALA A 14 -3.15 -2.74 9.66
C ALA A 14 -4.20 -1.72 9.18
N ARG A 15 -3.84 -0.43 9.16
CA ARG A 15 -4.72 0.65 8.70
C ARG A 15 -5.15 0.47 7.24
N ILE A 16 -4.22 0.07 6.38
CA ILE A 16 -4.51 -0.19 4.95
C ILE A 16 -5.43 -1.40 4.79
N ALA A 17 -5.25 -2.46 5.59
CA ALA A 17 -6.15 -3.62 5.55
C ALA A 17 -7.58 -3.25 5.94
N GLU A 18 -7.77 -2.37 6.93
CA GLU A 18 -9.08 -1.80 7.28
C GLU A 18 -9.68 -1.02 6.11
N LEU A 19 -8.91 -0.12 5.49
CA LEU A 19 -9.37 0.73 4.38
C LEU A 19 -9.73 -0.09 3.13
N LEU A 20 -8.99 -1.15 2.85
CA LEU A 20 -9.25 -2.04 1.70
C LEU A 20 -10.34 -3.09 1.99
N GLY A 21 -10.70 -3.31 3.26
CA GLY A 21 -11.55 -4.43 3.68
C GLY A 21 -10.94 -5.81 3.46
N ARG A 22 -9.62 -5.88 3.19
CA ARG A 22 -8.85 -7.10 2.96
C ARG A 22 -7.36 -6.87 3.18
N THR A 23 -6.61 -7.93 3.45
CA THR A 23 -5.15 -7.88 3.49
C THR A 23 -4.57 -7.60 2.09
N PRO A 24 -3.65 -6.64 1.93
CA PRO A 24 -2.91 -6.45 0.68
C PRO A 24 -2.15 -7.72 0.28
N GLN A 25 -2.24 -8.10 -1.00
CA GLN A 25 -1.73 -9.38 -1.50
C GLN A 25 -0.30 -9.33 -2.03
N GLY A 26 0.30 -8.15 -2.13
CA GLY A 26 1.65 -7.97 -2.65
C GLY A 26 2.38 -6.84 -1.96
N ARG A 27 3.61 -6.59 -2.41
CA ARG A 27 4.42 -5.47 -1.94
C ARG A 27 3.86 -4.14 -2.44
N PHE A 28 3.93 -3.14 -1.57
CA PHE A 28 3.48 -1.80 -1.89
C PHE A 28 4.23 -0.78 -1.04
N GLU A 29 4.18 0.47 -1.48
CA GLU A 29 4.68 1.64 -0.77
C GLU A 29 3.57 2.66 -0.58
N VAL A 30 3.63 3.40 0.53
CA VAL A 30 2.78 4.59 0.71
C VAL A 30 3.48 5.76 0.06
N VAL A 31 2.88 6.31 -0.99
CA VAL A 31 3.47 7.43 -1.77
C VAL A 31 2.79 8.77 -1.49
N VAL A 32 1.58 8.75 -0.91
CA VAL A 32 0.87 9.96 -0.45
C VAL A 32 0.17 9.67 0.88
N ARG A 33 0.29 10.63 1.79
CA ARG A 33 -0.42 10.67 3.09
C ARG A 33 -1.23 11.95 3.22
N THR A 34 -2.29 11.92 4.02
CA THR A 34 -3.03 13.13 4.44
C THR A 34 -2.18 13.98 5.40
N ILE A 35 -2.70 15.16 5.76
CA ILE A 35 -2.08 16.01 6.78
C ILE A 35 -2.00 15.33 8.15
N ASP A 36 -2.97 14.46 8.46
CA ASP A 36 -3.01 13.67 9.70
C ASP A 36 -2.16 12.39 9.63
N GLY A 37 -1.51 12.14 8.47
CA GLY A 37 -0.61 11.01 8.25
C GLY A 37 -1.27 9.74 7.69
N ASP A 38 -2.58 9.78 7.43
CA ASP A 38 -3.34 8.62 6.95
C ASP A 38 -2.94 8.27 5.49
N PRO A 39 -2.73 6.98 5.16
CA PRO A 39 -2.31 6.55 3.83
C PRO A 39 -3.47 6.67 2.83
N VAL A 40 -3.25 7.37 1.71
CA VAL A 40 -4.31 7.62 0.70
C VAL A 40 -3.96 7.19 -0.71
N VAL A 41 -2.66 7.06 -1.03
CA VAL A 41 -2.23 6.50 -2.32
C VAL A 41 -1.12 5.49 -2.09
N LEU A 42 -1.33 4.29 -2.63
CA LEU A 42 -0.37 3.20 -2.60
C LEU A 42 0.22 2.99 -4.00
N ARG A 43 1.53 2.77 -4.07
CA ARG A 43 2.20 2.24 -5.26
C ARG A 43 2.38 0.74 -5.06
N ASN A 44 1.67 -0.07 -5.82
CA ASN A 44 1.80 -1.53 -5.79
C ASN A 44 2.95 -1.97 -6.69
N GLU A 45 3.66 -3.01 -6.27
CA GLU A 45 4.51 -3.77 -7.18
C GLU A 45 3.65 -4.49 -8.23
N PRO A 46 4.15 -4.69 -9.46
CA PRO A 46 3.38 -5.31 -10.54
C PRO A 46 3.14 -6.82 -10.33
N LEU A 47 3.93 -7.45 -9.45
CA LEU A 47 3.87 -8.88 -9.14
C LEU A 47 3.54 -9.09 -7.66
N LEU A 48 2.80 -10.17 -7.39
CA LEU A 48 2.59 -10.69 -6.03
C LEU A 48 3.85 -11.42 -5.54
N ASP A 49 3.85 -11.82 -4.26
CA ASP A 49 4.99 -12.48 -3.64
C ASP A 49 5.31 -13.86 -4.27
N ASP A 50 4.34 -14.49 -4.94
CA ASP A 50 4.50 -15.75 -5.70
C ASP A 50 4.91 -15.52 -7.17
N GLY A 51 5.14 -14.27 -7.58
CA GLY A 51 5.49 -13.90 -8.95
C GLY A 51 4.31 -13.83 -9.92
N THR A 52 3.07 -14.09 -9.45
CA THR A 52 1.89 -13.91 -10.29
C THR A 52 1.65 -12.42 -10.56
N PRO A 53 1.20 -12.04 -11.77
CA PRO A 53 0.82 -10.65 -12.04
C PRO A 53 -0.36 -10.21 -11.19
N MET A 54 -0.39 -8.92 -10.82
CA MET A 54 -1.52 -8.38 -10.07
C MET A 54 -2.84 -8.56 -10.85
N PRO A 55 -3.94 -9.00 -10.21
CA PRO A 55 -5.21 -9.23 -10.91
C PRO A 55 -5.78 -7.94 -11.54
N THR A 56 -6.22 -8.02 -12.80
CA THR A 56 -6.75 -6.88 -13.57
C THR A 56 -8.23 -7.03 -13.97
N ARG A 57 -8.96 -7.97 -13.36
CA ARG A 57 -10.36 -8.25 -13.71
C ARG A 57 -11.32 -7.18 -13.19
#